data_AF-A0A800KMM0-F1
#
_entry.id   AF-A0A800KMM0-F1
#
_cell.length_a   1.000
_cell.length_b   1.000
_cell.length_c   1.000
_cell.angle_alpha   90.00
_cell.angle_beta   90.00
_cell.angle_gamma   90.00
#
_symmetry.space_group_name_H-M   'P 1'
#
loop_
_entity.id
_entity.type
_entity.pdbx_description
1 polymer ?
#
loop_
_entity_poly.entity_id
_entity_poly.type
_entity_poly.pdbx_seq_one_letter_code
_entity_poly.pdbx_strand_id
1 'polypeptide(L)'
;MGHWIHITRALSVIVLVLCSPATWSQGGMEVFEEVDPYTKGDPERMAKLGYVMFGPFLWAKSTFTGEVCETLGNPPALWVETAHFRIGSTLGTYKPGTDRVEKEKIRGELARLKKKLGRVRLPKKELDPWLRLHLYAQRAEDLYSQFQEDFDLEPADFEDKGAFLGVDDKFLLLLCQRKSELGRYIRAEYDRDPAPSWRWGTGDDGGVFLGLNAEDIASGWSGDNLELPFDTFLHVHVIGSLTANLLDNYLHNRHTAPRWMRYGLAHRYVRAADARWVELSGTMSGATGDEDAWKWAPRVLNLVKNDFFVSASDMFGWQASDELKLRDHMIVWSKLEYLLDECKGNRAAFLNAVCAGQQQDAAGSRKTQAQALQAHFDLAPTEFDEAWSKWVKKVYKKR
;
A
#
# COMPACT_ATOMS: atom_id res chain seq x y z
N MET A 1 -66.42 22.58 -33.64
CA MET A 1 -65.85 21.20 -33.65
C MET A 1 -64.37 21.36 -33.97
N GLY A 2 -63.43 21.57 -33.05
CA GLY A 2 -63.30 21.06 -31.69
C GLY A 2 -62.48 19.78 -31.77
N HIS A 3 -61.16 19.85 -31.54
CA HIS A 3 -60.30 18.89 -30.82
C HIS A 3 -58.89 19.49 -30.70
N TRP A 4 -58.63 20.10 -29.54
CA TRP A 4 -57.30 20.45 -29.05
C TRP A 4 -56.74 19.23 -28.31
N ILE A 5 -55.59 18.70 -28.74
CA ILE A 5 -54.90 17.63 -28.00
C ILE A 5 -53.84 18.29 -27.13
N HIS A 6 -54.14 18.39 -25.83
CA HIS A 6 -53.16 18.66 -24.79
C HIS A 6 -52.36 17.38 -24.52
N ILE A 7 -51.06 17.40 -24.80
CA ILE A 7 -50.13 16.36 -24.32
C ILE A 7 -49.60 16.84 -22.96
N THR A 8 -50.26 16.39 -21.90
CA THR A 8 -49.86 16.64 -20.51
C THR A 8 -48.74 15.65 -20.14
N ARG A 9 -47.58 16.18 -19.75
CA ARG A 9 -46.46 15.43 -19.18
C ARG A 9 -46.88 14.79 -17.86
N ALA A 10 -46.90 13.46 -17.78
CA ALA A 10 -46.98 12.74 -16.51
C ALA A 10 -45.56 12.45 -16.00
N LEU A 11 -45.13 13.22 -15.01
CA LEU A 11 -43.97 12.94 -14.17
C LEU A 11 -44.38 11.87 -13.15
N SER A 12 -44.03 10.61 -13.42
CA SER A 12 -44.15 9.54 -12.44
C SER A 12 -42.98 9.63 -11.46
N VAL A 13 -43.21 10.27 -10.32
CA VAL A 13 -42.34 10.17 -9.15
C VAL A 13 -42.57 8.80 -8.52
N ILE A 14 -41.64 7.87 -8.72
CA ILE A 14 -41.61 6.62 -7.96
C ILE A 14 -41.06 6.94 -6.57
N VAL A 15 -41.96 6.97 -5.58
CA VAL A 15 -41.60 6.97 -4.16
C VAL A 15 -41.26 5.52 -3.78
N LEU A 16 -39.97 5.21 -3.71
CA LEU A 16 -39.49 3.97 -3.09
C LEU A 16 -39.65 4.09 -1.57
N VAL A 17 -40.73 3.51 -1.06
CA VAL A 17 -40.92 3.32 0.39
C VAL A 17 -39.98 2.21 0.85
N LEU A 18 -39.05 2.59 1.73
CA LEU A 18 -38.12 1.74 2.44
C LEU A 18 -38.89 0.75 3.34
N CYS A 19 -38.95 -0.51 2.92
CA CYS A 19 -39.03 -1.63 3.86
C CYS A 19 -37.62 -2.18 4.00
N SER A 20 -36.98 -2.01 5.16
CA SER A 20 -35.76 -2.74 5.51
C SER A 20 -36.14 -4.16 5.89
N PRO A 21 -35.80 -5.20 5.11
CA PRO A 21 -35.79 -6.52 5.67
C PRO A 21 -34.42 -6.72 6.30
N ALA A 22 -34.39 -6.99 7.61
CA ALA A 22 -33.25 -7.64 8.24
C ALA A 22 -33.10 -9.03 7.59
N THR A 23 -32.42 -9.08 6.45
CA THR A 23 -32.15 -10.30 5.70
C THR A 23 -30.77 -10.77 6.13
N TRP A 24 -30.78 -11.71 7.07
CA TRP A 24 -29.66 -12.61 7.25
C TRP A 24 -29.52 -13.40 5.95
N SER A 25 -28.48 -13.11 5.18
CA SER A 25 -28.20 -13.82 3.93
C SER A 25 -27.81 -15.27 4.22
N GLN A 26 -28.16 -16.17 3.30
CA GLN A 26 -27.70 -17.55 3.32
C GLN A 26 -26.16 -17.58 3.33
N GLY A 27 -25.56 -18.07 4.41
CA GLY A 27 -24.11 -18.24 4.53
C GLY A 27 -23.43 -17.44 5.65
N GLY A 28 -24.16 -16.62 6.41
CA GLY A 28 -23.60 -15.93 7.59
C GLY A 28 -22.61 -14.79 7.27
N MET A 29 -22.58 -14.33 6.02
CA MET A 29 -21.75 -13.19 5.60
C MET A 29 -22.49 -11.86 5.85
N GLU A 30 -21.75 -10.85 6.29
CA GLU A 30 -22.24 -9.49 6.47
C GLU A 30 -22.73 -8.91 5.13
N VAL A 31 -23.95 -8.37 5.09
CA VAL A 31 -24.45 -7.68 3.90
C VAL A 31 -23.91 -6.26 3.89
N PHE A 32 -23.28 -5.87 2.79
CA PHE A 32 -22.76 -4.52 2.63
C PHE A 32 -23.87 -3.61 2.08
N GLU A 33 -23.89 -2.36 2.53
CA GLU A 33 -24.71 -1.33 1.90
C GLU A 33 -24.26 -1.15 0.44
N GLU A 34 -25.17 -1.30 -0.51
CA GLU A 34 -24.85 -1.18 -1.94
C GLU A 34 -24.43 0.25 -2.30
N VAL A 35 -25.06 1.24 -1.67
CA VAL A 35 -24.76 2.66 -1.85
C VAL A 35 -23.92 3.15 -0.68
N ASP A 36 -22.80 3.79 -0.97
CA ASP A 36 -21.95 4.44 0.04
C ASP A 36 -22.78 5.38 0.94
N PRO A 37 -22.92 5.09 2.24
CA PRO A 37 -23.74 5.90 3.14
C PRO A 37 -23.15 7.29 3.40
N TYR A 38 -21.86 7.51 3.10
CA TYR A 38 -21.11 8.71 3.39
C TYR A 38 -21.16 9.74 2.26
N THR A 39 -20.97 9.29 1.02
CA THR A 39 -21.14 10.15 -0.16
C THR A 39 -22.57 10.14 -0.68
N LYS A 40 -23.31 9.02 -0.53
CA LYS A 40 -24.62 8.78 -1.14
C LYS A 40 -24.60 8.94 -2.66
N GLY A 41 -23.46 8.66 -3.30
CA GLY A 41 -23.26 8.86 -4.73
C GLY A 41 -23.17 10.33 -5.16
N ASP A 42 -23.03 11.28 -4.22
CA ASP A 42 -22.86 12.70 -4.53
C ASP A 42 -21.50 12.94 -5.23
N PRO A 43 -21.50 13.42 -6.50
CA PRO A 43 -20.27 13.55 -7.28
C PRO A 43 -19.25 14.51 -6.67
N GLU A 44 -19.70 15.58 -6.01
CA GLU A 44 -18.79 16.54 -5.36
C GLU A 44 -18.09 15.92 -4.14
N ARG A 45 -18.79 15.11 -3.35
CA ARG A 45 -18.19 14.39 -2.22
C ARG A 45 -17.26 13.29 -2.69
N MET A 46 -17.64 12.54 -3.74
CA MET A 46 -16.76 11.55 -4.36
C MET A 46 -15.46 12.19 -4.84
N ALA A 47 -15.54 13.31 -5.57
CA ALA A 47 -14.37 14.07 -6.01
C ALA A 47 -13.51 14.57 -4.84
N LYS A 48 -14.11 15.05 -3.74
CA LYS A 48 -13.38 15.45 -2.52
C LYS A 48 -12.64 14.29 -1.84
N LEU A 49 -13.14 13.07 -2.01
CA LEU A 49 -12.47 11.86 -1.54
C LEU A 49 -11.38 11.36 -2.49
N GLY A 50 -11.28 11.93 -3.70
CA GLY A 50 -10.34 11.51 -4.73
C GLY A 50 -10.86 10.35 -5.58
N TYR A 51 -12.18 10.11 -5.59
CA TYR A 51 -12.77 9.06 -6.40
C TYR A 51 -13.07 9.52 -7.82
N VAL A 52 -12.71 8.65 -8.76
CA VAL A 52 -13.10 8.73 -10.17
C VAL A 52 -14.50 8.12 -10.32
N MET A 53 -14.71 6.91 -9.80
CA MET A 53 -16.00 6.25 -9.81
C MET A 53 -16.12 5.13 -8.76
N PHE A 54 -17.36 4.71 -8.51
CA PHE A 54 -17.68 3.47 -7.80
C PHE A 54 -18.00 2.36 -8.80
N GLY A 55 -17.81 1.10 -8.40
CA GLY A 55 -18.13 -0.05 -9.24
C GLY A 55 -19.61 -0.07 -9.67
N PRO A 56 -19.93 -0.75 -10.78
CA PRO A 56 -19.02 -1.59 -11.58
C PRO A 56 -18.13 -0.81 -12.56
N PHE A 57 -16.92 -1.34 -12.82
CA PHE A 57 -15.97 -0.85 -13.82
C PHE A 57 -15.03 -1.97 -14.30
N LEU A 58 -14.16 -1.69 -15.28
CA LEU A 58 -13.10 -2.61 -15.71
C LEU A 58 -12.03 -2.72 -14.62
N TRP A 59 -11.88 -3.89 -14.03
CA TRP A 59 -10.85 -4.19 -13.04
C TRP A 59 -9.47 -4.27 -13.68
N ALA A 60 -9.34 -5.11 -14.70
CA ALA A 60 -8.23 -5.17 -15.64
C ALA A 60 -8.77 -4.97 -17.07
N LYS A 61 -7.91 -4.95 -18.10
CA LYS A 61 -8.29 -4.55 -19.48
C LYS A 61 -9.56 -5.24 -20.00
N SER A 62 -9.80 -6.50 -19.67
CA SER A 62 -10.94 -7.28 -20.16
C SER A 62 -11.91 -7.78 -19.10
N THR A 63 -11.65 -7.57 -17.81
CA THR A 63 -12.41 -8.20 -16.72
C THR A 63 -13.15 -7.15 -15.93
N PHE A 64 -14.48 -7.24 -15.85
CA PHE A 64 -15.28 -6.34 -14.99
C PHE A 64 -15.23 -6.76 -13.53
N THR A 65 -15.44 -5.82 -12.62
CA THR A 65 -15.53 -6.09 -11.17
C THR A 65 -16.60 -7.14 -10.80
N GLY A 66 -17.64 -7.30 -11.63
CA GLY A 66 -18.65 -8.36 -11.48
C GLY A 66 -18.07 -9.76 -11.68
N GLU A 67 -17.30 -9.97 -12.75
CA GLU A 67 -16.62 -11.24 -13.05
C GLU A 67 -15.56 -11.56 -11.99
N VAL A 68 -14.88 -10.53 -11.48
CA VAL A 68 -14.00 -10.69 -10.32
C VAL A 68 -14.78 -11.18 -9.10
N CYS A 69 -15.94 -10.57 -8.80
CA CYS A 69 -16.79 -10.99 -7.69
C CYS A 69 -17.24 -12.46 -7.82
N GLU A 70 -17.62 -12.89 -9.03
CA GLU A 70 -17.96 -14.29 -9.33
C GLU A 70 -16.77 -15.22 -9.04
N THR A 71 -15.58 -14.84 -9.51
CA THR A 71 -14.32 -15.56 -9.26
C THR A 71 -14.01 -15.66 -7.76
N LEU A 72 -14.29 -14.60 -7.00
CA LEU A 72 -14.15 -14.59 -5.54
C LEU A 72 -15.19 -15.48 -4.83
N GLY A 73 -16.16 -16.06 -5.54
CA GLY A 73 -17.24 -16.87 -4.98
C GLY A 73 -18.44 -16.04 -4.51
N ASN A 74 -18.69 -14.91 -5.17
CA ASN A 74 -19.76 -13.95 -4.87
C ASN A 74 -19.84 -13.47 -3.40
N PRO A 75 -18.71 -13.09 -2.76
CA PRO A 75 -18.79 -12.42 -1.47
C PRO A 75 -19.38 -11.01 -1.65
N PRO A 76 -20.00 -10.43 -0.61
CA PRO A 76 -20.21 -8.98 -0.54
C PRO A 76 -18.88 -8.26 -0.80
N ALA A 77 -18.86 -7.39 -1.80
CA ALA A 77 -17.65 -6.72 -2.27
C ALA A 77 -17.97 -5.26 -2.63
N LEU A 78 -17.07 -4.36 -2.26
CA LEU A 78 -17.13 -2.94 -2.61
C LEU A 78 -15.97 -2.59 -3.55
N TRP A 79 -16.22 -1.68 -4.48
CA TRP A 79 -15.28 -1.32 -5.54
C TRP A 79 -15.22 0.19 -5.73
N VAL A 80 -14.00 0.75 -5.73
CA VAL A 80 -13.75 2.17 -6.00
C VAL A 80 -12.55 2.33 -6.92
N GLU A 81 -12.60 3.37 -7.74
CA GLU A 81 -11.49 3.83 -8.55
C GLU A 81 -11.04 5.21 -8.06
N THR A 82 -9.74 5.37 -7.84
CA THR A 82 -9.09 6.62 -7.47
C THR A 82 -8.23 7.13 -8.64
N ALA A 83 -7.40 8.16 -8.41
CA ALA A 83 -6.50 8.66 -9.44
C ALA A 83 -5.51 7.58 -9.91
N HIS A 84 -4.92 6.82 -8.98
CA HIS A 84 -3.84 5.87 -9.29
C HIS A 84 -4.21 4.40 -9.08
N PHE A 85 -5.35 4.11 -8.45
CA PHE A 85 -5.72 2.75 -8.06
C PHE A 85 -7.14 2.35 -8.48
N ARG A 86 -7.33 1.05 -8.73
CA ARG A 86 -8.62 0.38 -8.64
C ARG A 86 -8.60 -0.54 -7.43
N ILE A 87 -9.59 -0.41 -6.57
CA ILE A 87 -9.58 -1.05 -5.25
C ILE A 87 -10.85 -1.87 -5.06
N GLY A 88 -10.68 -3.15 -4.75
CA GLY A 88 -11.72 -4.07 -4.34
C GLY A 88 -11.57 -4.46 -2.88
N SER A 89 -12.68 -4.54 -2.14
CA SER A 89 -12.66 -4.94 -0.73
C SER A 89 -13.84 -5.82 -0.37
N THR A 90 -13.58 -6.98 0.21
CA THR A 90 -14.57 -7.83 0.89
C THR A 90 -14.44 -7.75 2.42
N LEU A 91 -13.62 -6.82 2.91
CA LEU A 91 -13.38 -6.61 4.34
C LEU A 91 -14.67 -6.26 5.10
N GLY A 92 -15.01 -7.06 6.10
CA GLY A 92 -16.18 -6.83 6.95
C GLY A 92 -15.96 -5.73 7.99
N THR A 93 -16.98 -5.47 8.80
CA THR A 93 -16.92 -4.53 9.92
C THR A 93 -15.78 -4.88 10.87
N TYR A 94 -14.98 -3.89 11.22
CA TYR A 94 -13.89 -4.00 12.18
C TYR A 94 -14.16 -3.17 13.42
N LYS A 95 -13.99 -3.77 14.61
CA LYS A 95 -14.10 -3.09 15.90
C LYS A 95 -12.69 -2.95 16.49
N PRO A 96 -12.11 -1.74 16.53
CA PRO A 96 -10.80 -1.54 17.13
C PRO A 96 -10.78 -2.05 18.57
N GLY A 97 -9.73 -2.78 18.91
CA GLY A 97 -9.58 -3.47 20.18
C GLY A 97 -9.29 -2.54 21.34
N THR A 98 -8.32 -2.87 22.19
CA THR A 98 -7.88 -2.03 23.32
C THR A 98 -6.63 -1.21 23.03
N ASP A 99 -5.90 -1.49 21.95
CA ASP A 99 -4.68 -0.79 21.57
C ASP A 99 -4.91 0.73 21.38
N ARG A 100 -4.22 1.53 22.19
CA ARG A 100 -4.38 2.99 22.18
C ARG A 100 -3.82 3.62 20.92
N VAL A 101 -2.70 3.10 20.43
CA VAL A 101 -1.99 3.65 19.26
C VAL A 101 -2.82 3.48 18.00
N GLU A 102 -3.39 2.30 17.76
CA GLU A 102 -4.32 2.05 16.67
C GLU A 102 -5.57 2.95 16.77
N LYS A 103 -6.17 3.06 17.96
CA LYS A 103 -7.34 3.94 18.15
C LYS A 103 -7.04 5.40 17.81
N GLU A 104 -5.87 5.90 18.20
CA GLU A 104 -5.44 7.25 17.89
C GLU A 104 -5.18 7.44 16.39
N LYS A 105 -4.54 6.47 15.75
CA LYS A 105 -4.31 6.43 14.30
C LYS A 105 -5.63 6.46 13.53
N ILE A 106 -6.53 5.51 13.80
CA ILE A 106 -7.86 5.44 13.17
C ILE A 106 -8.64 6.74 13.38
N ARG A 107 -8.60 7.30 14.60
CA ARG A 107 -9.27 8.59 14.88
C ARG A 107 -8.70 9.72 14.03
N GLY A 108 -7.38 9.78 13.85
CA GLY A 108 -6.72 10.76 12.99
C GLY A 108 -7.12 10.62 11.52
N GLU A 109 -7.16 9.40 11.01
CA GLU A 109 -7.56 9.14 9.62
C GLU A 109 -9.06 9.42 9.38
N LEU A 110 -9.93 9.04 10.31
CA LEU A 110 -11.35 9.39 10.27
C LEU A 110 -11.58 10.90 10.38
N ALA A 111 -10.75 11.63 11.13
CA ALA A 111 -10.82 13.09 11.19
C ALA A 111 -10.46 13.74 9.85
N ARG A 112 -9.42 13.22 9.16
CA ARG A 112 -9.08 13.63 7.78
C ARG A 112 -10.22 13.34 6.81
N LEU A 113 -10.80 12.15 6.88
CA LEU A 113 -11.92 11.75 6.04
C LEU A 113 -13.15 12.64 6.27
N LYS A 114 -13.48 12.90 7.54
CA LYS A 114 -14.58 13.80 7.93
C LYS A 114 -14.38 15.22 7.42
N LYS A 115 -13.14 15.73 7.39
CA LYS A 115 -12.83 17.05 6.83
C LYS A 115 -13.23 17.14 5.35
N LYS A 116 -13.03 16.06 4.58
CA LYS A 116 -13.40 15.97 3.16
C LYS A 116 -14.92 15.80 2.97
N LEU A 117 -15.55 14.96 3.79
CA LEU A 117 -16.99 14.63 3.73
C LEU A 117 -17.90 15.73 4.30
N GLY A 118 -17.38 16.63 5.14
CA GLY A 118 -18.15 17.68 5.79
C GLY A 118 -19.03 17.15 6.93
N ARG A 119 -20.31 17.55 6.96
CA ARG A 119 -21.26 17.21 8.04
C ARG A 119 -21.84 15.81 7.87
N VAL A 120 -20.99 14.79 7.98
CA VAL A 120 -21.39 13.37 7.95
C VAL A 120 -21.15 12.74 9.33
N ARG A 121 -22.09 11.90 9.76
CA ARG A 121 -22.00 11.17 11.03
C ARG A 121 -21.25 9.87 10.80
N LEU A 122 -20.02 9.81 11.28
CA LEU A 122 -19.22 8.58 11.27
C LEU A 122 -19.54 7.73 12.52
N PRO A 123 -19.59 6.39 12.39
CA PRO A 123 -19.54 5.46 13.51
C PRO A 123 -18.40 5.78 14.48
N LYS A 124 -18.64 5.58 15.78
CA LYS A 124 -17.69 5.94 16.86
C LYS A 124 -16.85 4.78 17.36
N LYS A 125 -17.30 3.54 17.14
CA LYS A 125 -16.75 2.34 17.79
C LYS A 125 -16.32 1.24 16.82
N GLU A 126 -16.61 1.41 15.54
CA GLU A 126 -16.34 0.42 14.51
C GLU A 126 -16.07 1.11 13.18
N LEU A 127 -15.41 0.38 12.29
CA LEU A 127 -15.22 0.71 10.89
C LEU A 127 -16.07 -0.26 10.10
N ASP A 128 -17.17 0.21 9.54
CA ASP A 128 -17.95 -0.59 8.59
C ASP A 128 -17.17 -0.81 7.27
N PRO A 129 -17.66 -1.70 6.37
CA PRO A 129 -16.98 -2.01 5.12
C PRO A 129 -16.65 -0.79 4.25
N TRP A 130 -17.54 0.20 4.18
CA TRP A 130 -17.32 1.44 3.41
C TRP A 130 -16.24 2.31 4.04
N LEU A 131 -16.24 2.47 5.36
CA LEU A 131 -15.16 3.18 6.05
C LEU A 131 -13.82 2.51 5.86
N ARG A 132 -13.76 1.18 5.96
CA ARG A 132 -12.50 0.45 5.71
C ARG A 132 -12.01 0.73 4.29
N LEU A 133 -12.89 0.62 3.29
CA LEU A 133 -12.54 0.93 1.90
C LEU A 133 -12.05 2.38 1.72
N HIS A 134 -12.73 3.36 2.32
CA HIS A 134 -12.31 4.75 2.27
C HIS A 134 -10.93 4.98 2.90
N LEU A 135 -10.67 4.35 4.04
CA LEU A 135 -9.37 4.44 4.70
C LEU A 135 -8.27 3.81 3.84
N TYR A 136 -8.47 2.62 3.27
CA TYR A 136 -7.48 1.98 2.41
C TYR A 136 -7.26 2.73 1.09
N ALA A 137 -8.29 3.33 0.51
CA ALA A 137 -8.13 4.21 -0.66
C ALA A 137 -7.28 5.44 -0.32
N GLN A 138 -7.55 6.09 0.81
CA GLN A 138 -6.76 7.22 1.28
C GLN A 138 -5.30 6.81 1.55
N ARG A 139 -5.08 5.66 2.20
CA ARG A 139 -3.74 5.14 2.51
C ARG A 139 -2.93 4.81 1.25
N ALA A 140 -3.57 4.23 0.23
CA ALA A 140 -2.92 3.92 -1.05
C ALA A 140 -2.49 5.19 -1.80
N GLU A 141 -3.38 6.19 -1.88
CA GLU A 141 -3.08 7.49 -2.51
C GLU A 141 -2.04 8.30 -1.72
N ASP A 142 -2.09 8.27 -0.39
CA ASP A 142 -1.06 8.89 0.47
C ASP A 142 0.31 8.24 0.20
N LEU A 143 0.39 6.91 0.09
CA LEU A 143 1.63 6.19 -0.22
C LEU A 143 2.16 6.55 -1.61
N TYR A 144 1.30 6.59 -2.62
CA TYR A 144 1.70 6.97 -3.97
C TYR A 144 2.27 8.39 -4.01
N SER A 145 1.59 9.33 -3.35
CA SER A 145 2.04 10.72 -3.24
C SER A 145 3.38 10.83 -2.50
N GLN A 146 3.53 10.08 -1.40
CA GLN A 146 4.78 10.07 -0.64
C GLN A 146 5.95 9.48 -1.45
N PHE A 147 5.68 8.45 -2.26
CA PHE A 147 6.68 7.86 -3.15
C PHE A 147 7.14 8.89 -4.18
N GLN A 148 6.22 9.66 -4.77
CA GLN A 148 6.59 10.75 -5.68
C GLN A 148 7.42 11.83 -4.98
N GLU A 149 7.01 12.26 -3.79
CA GLU A 149 7.73 13.27 -3.00
C GLU A 149 9.15 12.82 -2.61
N ASP A 150 9.30 11.56 -2.17
CA ASP A 150 10.58 11.02 -1.74
C ASP A 150 11.60 10.97 -2.89
N PHE A 151 11.15 10.90 -4.14
CA PHE A 151 12.00 10.81 -5.32
C PHE A 151 11.96 12.04 -6.22
N ASP A 152 11.32 13.14 -5.81
CA ASP A 152 11.15 14.35 -6.64
C ASP A 152 10.50 14.05 -8.01
N LEU A 153 9.51 13.16 -8.03
CA LEU A 153 8.81 12.76 -9.25
C LEU A 153 7.56 13.61 -9.45
N GLU A 154 7.33 14.05 -10.68
CA GLU A 154 6.13 14.77 -11.10
C GLU A 154 5.35 13.98 -12.17
N PRO A 155 4.03 14.17 -12.30
CA PRO A 155 3.27 13.53 -13.38
C PRO A 155 3.85 13.78 -14.79
N ALA A 156 4.46 14.94 -15.00
CA ALA A 156 5.11 15.31 -16.27
C ALA A 156 6.28 14.38 -16.65
N ASP A 157 6.92 13.71 -15.68
CA ASP A 157 8.02 12.78 -15.94
C ASP A 157 7.60 11.51 -16.70
N PHE A 158 6.28 11.28 -16.78
CA PHE A 158 5.66 10.05 -17.28
C PHE A 158 4.73 10.23 -18.49
N GLU A 159 4.60 11.44 -19.06
CA GLU A 159 3.64 11.74 -20.14
C GLU A 159 3.75 10.78 -21.35
N ASP A 160 4.94 10.26 -21.63
CA ASP A 160 5.25 9.36 -22.74
C ASP A 160 5.64 7.92 -22.29
N LYS A 161 5.59 7.63 -20.99
CA LYS A 161 6.07 6.37 -20.40
C LYS A 161 4.98 5.54 -19.72
N GLY A 162 3.80 6.12 -19.51
CA GLY A 162 2.68 5.52 -18.79
C GLY A 162 2.36 6.32 -17.52
N ALA A 163 1.12 6.77 -17.36
CA ALA A 163 0.74 7.78 -16.37
C ALA A 163 0.92 7.36 -14.89
N PHE A 164 1.13 6.06 -14.63
CA PHE A 164 1.14 5.49 -13.29
C PHE A 164 2.57 5.06 -12.88
N LEU A 165 3.46 6.04 -12.69
CA LEU A 165 4.91 5.83 -12.46
C LEU A 165 5.61 5.12 -13.63
N GLY A 166 5.19 5.42 -14.86
CA GLY A 166 5.69 4.76 -16.07
C GLY A 166 5.08 3.40 -16.29
N VAL A 167 3.86 3.19 -15.80
CA VAL A 167 3.02 2.02 -16.03
C VAL A 167 1.75 2.47 -16.75
N ASP A 168 1.24 1.65 -17.67
CA ASP A 168 0.16 2.04 -18.61
C ASP A 168 -1.22 2.09 -17.96
N ASP A 169 -1.43 1.29 -16.91
CA ASP A 169 -2.70 1.20 -16.20
C ASP A 169 -2.55 1.37 -14.69
N LYS A 170 -3.68 1.64 -14.02
CA LYS A 170 -3.75 1.85 -12.57
C LYS A 170 -3.30 0.60 -11.81
N PHE A 171 -2.77 0.83 -10.62
CA PHE A 171 -2.46 -0.25 -9.69
C PHE A 171 -3.74 -0.90 -9.17
N LEU A 172 -3.77 -2.23 -9.13
CA LEU A 172 -4.92 -3.00 -8.65
C LEU A 172 -4.68 -3.43 -7.21
N LEU A 173 -5.59 -3.08 -6.30
CA LEU A 173 -5.53 -3.46 -4.89
C LEU A 173 -6.77 -4.24 -4.47
N LEU A 174 -6.61 -5.53 -4.18
CA LEU A 174 -7.68 -6.40 -3.74
C LEU A 174 -7.49 -6.83 -2.27
N LEU A 175 -8.42 -6.42 -1.41
CA LEU A 175 -8.43 -6.74 0.01
C LEU A 175 -9.52 -7.76 0.31
N CYS A 176 -9.15 -9.01 0.49
CA CYS A 176 -10.08 -10.08 0.81
C CYS A 176 -10.22 -10.28 2.33
N GLN A 177 -11.43 -10.54 2.82
CA GLN A 177 -11.66 -10.95 4.20
C GLN A 177 -11.17 -12.37 4.45
N ARG A 178 -11.43 -13.29 3.50
CA ARG A 178 -11.13 -14.72 3.66
C ARG A 178 -10.00 -15.19 2.75
N LYS A 179 -9.24 -16.18 3.22
CA LYS A 179 -8.19 -16.85 2.43
C LYS A 179 -8.75 -17.48 1.16
N SER A 180 -9.96 -18.04 1.23
CA SER A 180 -10.60 -18.69 0.09
C SER A 180 -10.96 -17.74 -1.06
N GLU A 181 -11.23 -16.47 -0.76
CA GLU A 181 -11.57 -15.46 -1.78
C GLU A 181 -10.34 -15.15 -2.64
N LEU A 182 -9.27 -14.68 -2.01
CA LEU A 182 -8.02 -14.40 -2.71
C LEU A 182 -7.43 -15.66 -3.35
N GLY A 183 -7.52 -16.82 -2.68
CA GLY A 183 -7.03 -18.08 -3.22
C GLY A 183 -7.80 -18.58 -4.46
N ARG A 184 -9.06 -18.18 -4.66
CA ARG A 184 -9.76 -18.43 -5.94
C ARG A 184 -9.27 -17.49 -7.03
N TYR A 185 -9.15 -16.20 -6.72
CA TYR A 185 -8.62 -15.20 -7.65
C TYR A 185 -7.22 -15.54 -8.14
N ILE A 186 -6.30 -15.88 -7.24
CA ILE A 186 -4.91 -16.21 -7.60
C ILE A 186 -4.85 -17.43 -8.53
N ARG A 187 -5.67 -18.46 -8.27
CA ARG A 187 -5.71 -19.65 -9.13
C ARG A 187 -6.29 -19.34 -10.51
N ALA A 188 -7.38 -18.58 -10.55
CA ALA A 188 -8.05 -18.25 -11.80
C ALA A 188 -7.20 -17.35 -12.70
N GLU A 189 -6.58 -16.31 -12.13
CA GLU A 189 -5.87 -15.27 -12.89
C GLU A 189 -4.39 -15.60 -13.14
N TYR A 190 -3.75 -16.37 -12.25
CA TYR A 190 -2.30 -16.60 -12.31
C TYR A 190 -1.89 -18.06 -12.38
N ASP A 191 -2.82 -19.02 -12.23
CA ASP A 191 -2.53 -20.46 -12.14
C ASP A 191 -1.48 -20.76 -11.04
N ARG A 192 -1.66 -20.15 -9.86
CA ARG A 192 -0.77 -20.29 -8.70
C ARG A 192 -1.49 -20.73 -7.45
N ASP A 193 -0.73 -21.27 -6.51
CA ASP A 193 -1.23 -21.60 -5.19
C ASP A 193 -1.58 -20.36 -4.37
N PRO A 194 -2.61 -20.43 -3.50
CA PRO A 194 -2.97 -19.33 -2.62
C PRO A 194 -1.82 -18.92 -1.70
N ALA A 195 -1.68 -17.62 -1.51
CA ALA A 195 -0.75 -17.02 -0.57
C ALA A 195 -1.46 -15.98 0.32
N PRO A 196 -0.92 -15.64 1.51
CA PRO A 196 -1.45 -14.57 2.36
C PRO A 196 -1.55 -13.22 1.65
N SER A 197 -0.58 -12.98 0.76
CA SER A 197 -0.56 -11.87 -0.18
C SER A 197 0.03 -12.31 -1.51
N TRP A 198 -0.34 -11.63 -2.59
CA TRP A 198 0.15 -11.90 -3.94
C TRP A 198 0.41 -10.60 -4.68
N ARG A 199 1.55 -10.54 -5.37
CA ARG A 199 1.96 -9.37 -6.15
C ARG A 199 2.49 -9.84 -7.49
N TRP A 200 1.91 -9.33 -8.57
CA TRP A 200 2.35 -9.67 -9.91
C TRP A 200 1.86 -8.61 -10.91
N GLY A 201 2.55 -8.46 -12.04
CA GLY A 201 2.01 -7.71 -13.17
C GLY A 201 0.86 -8.48 -13.81
N THR A 202 -0.17 -7.82 -14.33
CA THR A 202 -1.33 -8.47 -14.97
C THR A 202 -1.02 -8.96 -16.39
N GLY A 203 0.22 -9.37 -16.68
CA GLY A 203 0.66 -9.77 -18.02
C GLY A 203 0.89 -8.59 -18.97
N ASP A 204 0.54 -8.74 -20.25
CA ASP A 204 0.67 -7.72 -21.31
C ASP A 204 -0.23 -6.48 -21.08
N ASP A 205 -1.04 -6.52 -20.02
CA ASP A 205 -2.02 -5.50 -19.71
C ASP A 205 -1.42 -4.26 -19.06
N GLY A 206 -0.16 -4.31 -18.63
CA GLY A 206 0.53 -3.16 -18.05
C GLY A 206 -0.11 -2.68 -16.74
N GLY A 207 -0.94 -3.48 -16.08
CA GLY A 207 -1.43 -3.22 -14.72
C GLY A 207 -0.59 -3.98 -13.69
N VAL A 208 -0.57 -3.49 -12.45
CA VAL A 208 0.21 -4.12 -11.36
C VAL A 208 -0.73 -4.47 -10.22
N PHE A 209 -0.82 -5.76 -9.90
CA PHE A 209 -1.72 -6.29 -8.91
C PHE A 209 -1.06 -6.48 -7.54
N LEU A 210 -1.82 -6.15 -6.50
CA LEU A 210 -1.63 -6.58 -5.13
C LEU A 210 -2.95 -7.14 -4.59
N GLY A 211 -2.92 -8.40 -4.15
CA GLY A 211 -3.99 -9.01 -3.37
C GLY A 211 -3.50 -9.36 -1.97
N LEU A 212 -4.31 -9.12 -0.93
CA LEU A 212 -4.06 -9.61 0.42
C LEU A 212 -5.33 -10.21 0.99
N ASN A 213 -5.19 -11.16 1.91
CA ASN A 213 -6.33 -11.68 2.65
C ASN A 213 -6.16 -11.55 4.16
N ALA A 214 -7.19 -11.02 4.81
CA ALA A 214 -7.18 -10.64 6.21
C ALA A 214 -7.06 -11.84 7.15
N GLU A 215 -7.75 -12.94 6.85
CA GLU A 215 -7.75 -14.18 7.66
C GLU A 215 -6.36 -14.79 7.79
N ASP A 216 -5.66 -15.02 6.67
CA ASP A 216 -4.32 -15.62 6.68
C ASP A 216 -3.29 -14.65 7.28
N ILE A 217 -3.45 -13.33 7.04
CA ILE A 217 -2.63 -12.32 7.71
C ILE A 217 -2.82 -12.35 9.23
N ALA A 218 -4.06 -12.39 9.72
CA ALA A 218 -4.33 -12.47 11.15
C ALA A 218 -3.75 -13.76 11.77
N SER A 219 -3.75 -14.87 11.01
CA SER A 219 -3.21 -16.15 11.49
C SER A 219 -1.70 -16.15 11.74
N GLY A 220 -0.96 -15.22 11.11
CA GLY A 220 0.48 -15.04 11.33
C GLY A 220 0.83 -14.33 12.65
N TRP A 221 -0.17 -13.85 13.39
CA TRP A 221 0.04 -13.22 14.69
C TRP A 221 0.33 -14.27 15.77
N SER A 222 1.52 -14.19 16.37
CA SER A 222 1.96 -15.04 17.47
C SER A 222 2.00 -14.32 18.83
N GLY A 223 1.30 -13.19 18.97
CA GLY A 223 1.34 -12.40 20.19
C GLY A 223 0.53 -13.05 21.31
N ASP A 224 1.20 -13.84 22.14
CA ASP A 224 0.62 -14.43 23.34
C ASP A 224 0.05 -13.33 24.26
N ASN A 225 -1.23 -13.43 24.59
CA ASN A 225 -1.95 -12.54 25.51
C ASN A 225 -2.10 -11.05 25.10
N LEU A 226 -1.82 -10.69 23.84
CA LEU A 226 -2.09 -9.36 23.30
C LEU A 226 -3.17 -9.41 22.22
N GLU A 227 -4.17 -8.55 22.36
CA GLU A 227 -5.18 -8.32 21.33
C GLU A 227 -4.51 -7.71 20.09
N LEU A 228 -4.72 -8.32 18.92
CA LEU A 228 -4.11 -7.88 17.67
C LEU A 228 -4.74 -6.54 17.22
N PRO A 229 -3.97 -5.44 17.10
CA PRO A 229 -4.44 -4.19 16.49
C PRO A 229 -4.52 -4.37 14.97
N PHE A 230 -5.55 -5.11 14.55
CA PHE A 230 -5.60 -5.76 13.25
C PHE A 230 -5.72 -4.78 12.07
N ASP A 231 -6.41 -3.65 12.22
CA ASP A 231 -6.49 -2.70 11.11
C ASP A 231 -5.11 -2.06 10.85
N THR A 232 -4.38 -1.71 11.91
CA THR A 232 -3.01 -1.23 11.80
C THR A 232 -2.09 -2.30 11.23
N PHE A 233 -2.25 -3.56 11.68
CA PHE A 233 -1.48 -4.69 11.19
C PHE A 233 -1.70 -4.95 9.70
N LEU A 234 -2.95 -4.98 9.24
CA LEU A 234 -3.28 -5.12 7.83
C LEU A 234 -2.75 -3.92 7.02
N HIS A 235 -2.88 -2.70 7.55
CA HIS A 235 -2.37 -1.49 6.91
C HIS A 235 -0.87 -1.55 6.65
N VAL A 236 -0.05 -1.97 7.62
CA VAL A 236 1.40 -2.07 7.39
C VAL A 236 1.76 -3.13 6.35
N HIS A 237 1.03 -4.25 6.30
CA HIS A 237 1.20 -5.24 5.23
C HIS A 237 0.83 -4.70 3.85
N VAL A 238 -0.26 -3.93 3.75
CA VAL A 238 -0.66 -3.25 2.51
C VAL A 238 0.41 -2.26 2.08
N ILE A 239 0.89 -1.38 2.97
CA ILE A 239 1.90 -0.38 2.62
C ILE A 239 3.20 -1.04 2.19
N GLY A 240 3.75 -1.99 2.95
CA GLY A 240 5.01 -2.66 2.58
C GLY A 240 4.90 -3.35 1.22
N SER A 241 3.77 -4.00 0.97
CA SER A 241 3.49 -4.70 -0.29
C SER A 241 3.29 -3.74 -1.47
N LEU A 242 2.53 -2.66 -1.29
CA LEU A 242 2.33 -1.64 -2.33
C LEU A 242 3.63 -0.92 -2.63
N THR A 243 4.44 -0.60 -1.63
CA THR A 243 5.75 0.03 -1.81
C THR A 243 6.63 -0.79 -2.75
N ALA A 244 6.65 -2.10 -2.55
CA ALA A 244 7.39 -2.99 -3.41
C ALA A 244 6.78 -3.05 -4.83
N ASN A 245 5.46 -2.91 -4.99
CA ASN A 245 4.84 -2.78 -6.33
C ASN A 245 5.22 -1.47 -7.03
N LEU A 246 5.15 -0.33 -6.34
CA LEU A 246 5.54 0.96 -6.90
C LEU A 246 7.00 0.94 -7.36
N LEU A 247 7.89 0.38 -6.54
CA LEU A 247 9.31 0.30 -6.85
C LEU A 247 9.63 -0.72 -7.94
N ASP A 248 9.14 -1.97 -7.81
CA ASP A 248 9.48 -3.03 -8.76
C ASP A 248 8.94 -2.75 -10.17
N ASN A 249 7.88 -1.96 -10.31
CA ASN A 249 7.25 -1.67 -11.61
C ASN A 249 7.50 -0.25 -12.10
N TYR A 250 8.29 0.55 -11.38
CA TYR A 250 8.67 1.89 -11.80
C TYR A 250 9.27 1.89 -13.22
N LEU A 251 8.75 2.71 -14.13
CA LEU A 251 9.12 2.76 -15.55
C LEU A 251 9.05 1.40 -16.27
N HIS A 252 8.00 0.63 -16.01
CA HIS A 252 7.81 -0.72 -16.54
C HIS A 252 9.03 -1.63 -16.27
N ASN A 253 9.72 -1.43 -15.15
CA ASN A 253 10.88 -2.23 -14.80
C ASN A 253 10.48 -3.71 -14.75
N ARG A 254 11.00 -4.49 -15.71
CA ARG A 254 10.73 -5.93 -15.82
C ARG A 254 11.61 -6.76 -14.88
N HIS A 255 12.44 -6.09 -14.09
CA HIS A 255 13.40 -6.70 -13.19
C HIS A 255 13.14 -6.27 -11.76
N THR A 256 13.63 -7.07 -10.81
CA THR A 256 13.46 -6.72 -9.39
C THR A 256 14.33 -5.51 -9.07
N ALA A 257 13.75 -4.47 -8.48
CA ALA A 257 14.51 -3.31 -8.04
C ALA A 257 15.56 -3.69 -6.98
N PRO A 258 16.60 -2.86 -6.74
CA PRO A 258 17.64 -3.15 -5.76
C PRO A 258 17.05 -3.56 -4.41
N ARG A 259 17.48 -4.72 -3.90
CA ARG A 259 16.88 -5.34 -2.70
C ARG A 259 16.89 -4.42 -1.49
N TRP A 260 18.00 -3.71 -1.27
CA TRP A 260 18.13 -2.80 -0.14
C TRP A 260 17.16 -1.63 -0.23
N MET A 261 16.85 -1.13 -1.44
CA MET A 261 15.86 -0.06 -1.64
C MET A 261 14.46 -0.56 -1.35
N ARG A 262 14.10 -1.76 -1.84
CA ARG A 262 12.80 -2.39 -1.58
C ARG A 262 12.51 -2.45 -0.08
N TYR A 263 13.44 -3.02 0.69
CA TYR A 263 13.27 -3.13 2.14
C TYR A 263 13.42 -1.79 2.86
N GLY A 264 14.37 -0.96 2.45
CA GLY A 264 14.55 0.38 3.04
C GLY A 264 13.28 1.23 2.92
N LEU A 265 12.66 1.26 1.74
CA LEU A 265 11.42 2.02 1.48
C LEU A 265 10.24 1.40 2.23
N ALA A 266 10.09 0.07 2.17
CA ALA A 266 9.05 -0.62 2.93
C ALA A 266 9.15 -0.29 4.43
N HIS A 267 10.35 -0.31 4.99
CA HIS A 267 10.59 0.09 6.39
C HIS A 267 10.29 1.56 6.64
N ARG A 268 10.71 2.48 5.76
CA ARG A 268 10.40 3.91 5.90
C ARG A 268 8.89 4.13 6.02
N TYR A 269 8.11 3.58 5.09
CA TYR A 269 6.65 3.81 5.07
C TYR A 269 5.89 3.02 6.12
N VAL A 270 6.24 1.75 6.36
CA VAL A 270 5.63 0.95 7.44
C VAL A 270 5.85 1.61 8.79
N ARG A 271 7.08 2.10 9.05
CA ARG A 271 7.40 2.72 10.34
C ARG A 271 6.78 4.10 10.50
N ALA A 272 6.59 4.84 9.41
CA ALA A 272 5.79 6.07 9.42
C ALA A 272 4.31 5.77 9.75
N ALA A 273 3.78 4.65 9.28
CA ALA A 273 2.42 4.22 9.57
C ALA A 273 2.24 3.72 11.02
N ASP A 274 3.18 2.92 11.53
CA ASP A 274 3.35 2.58 12.96
C ASP A 274 4.70 1.85 13.15
N ALA A 275 5.63 2.50 13.84
CA ALA A 275 7.01 2.04 14.03
C ALA A 275 7.14 0.69 14.75
N ARG A 276 6.08 0.23 15.45
CA ARG A 276 6.05 -1.07 16.16
C ARG A 276 6.12 -2.26 15.20
N TRP A 277 5.77 -2.04 13.94
CA TRP A 277 5.76 -3.07 12.91
C TRP A 277 6.98 -2.99 12.01
N VAL A 278 7.41 -4.15 11.54
CA VAL A 278 8.59 -4.31 10.68
C VAL A 278 8.27 -5.35 9.62
N GLU A 279 8.50 -5.02 8.34
CA GLU A 279 8.37 -6.00 7.25
C GLU A 279 9.71 -6.73 7.07
N LEU A 280 9.77 -8.00 7.44
CA LEU A 280 10.99 -8.79 7.33
C LEU A 280 10.89 -9.73 6.13
N SER A 281 12.02 -9.97 5.48
CA SER A 281 12.12 -10.94 4.40
C SER A 281 11.61 -12.32 4.82
N GLY A 282 10.51 -12.77 4.21
CA GLY A 282 10.01 -14.15 4.35
C GLY A 282 9.47 -14.53 5.73
N THR A 283 9.32 -13.59 6.65
CA THR A 283 8.68 -13.81 7.95
C THR A 283 7.59 -12.77 8.16
N MET A 284 6.38 -13.26 8.45
CA MET A 284 5.31 -12.38 8.88
C MET A 284 5.74 -11.67 10.17
N SER A 285 5.55 -10.37 10.20
CA SER A 285 5.88 -9.51 11.34
C SER A 285 5.22 -10.04 12.61
N GLY A 286 6.03 -10.59 13.52
CA GLY A 286 5.61 -10.98 14.86
C GLY A 286 6.13 -9.96 15.88
N ALA A 287 5.35 -9.72 16.93
CA ALA A 287 5.88 -9.07 18.11
C ALA A 287 7.00 -9.96 18.67
N THR A 288 8.23 -9.48 18.62
CA THR A 288 9.29 -10.07 19.42
C THR A 288 8.93 -9.90 20.90
N GLY A 289 9.28 -10.84 21.78
CA GLY A 289 9.11 -10.66 23.23
C GLY A 289 9.91 -9.49 23.83
N ASP A 290 10.69 -8.79 23.01
CA ASP A 290 11.36 -7.53 23.31
C ASP A 290 10.43 -6.34 22.97
N GLU A 291 9.84 -5.74 24.00
CA GLU A 291 8.94 -4.58 23.90
C GLU A 291 9.59 -3.36 23.20
N ASP A 292 10.93 -3.34 23.13
CA ASP A 292 11.73 -2.27 22.56
C ASP A 292 12.37 -2.65 21.21
N ALA A 293 11.98 -3.78 20.61
CA ALA A 293 12.51 -4.24 19.32
C ALA A 293 12.27 -3.26 18.18
N TRP A 294 11.22 -2.45 18.28
CA TRP A 294 10.86 -1.44 17.31
C TRP A 294 11.67 -0.13 17.44
N LYS A 295 12.43 0.05 18.53
CA LYS A 295 13.30 1.22 18.75
C LYS A 295 14.61 1.07 17.97
N TRP A 296 14.52 1.21 16.64
CA TRP A 296 15.64 0.96 15.73
C TRP A 296 16.76 2.02 15.82
N ALA A 297 16.45 3.29 16.03
CA ALA A 297 17.47 4.35 16.04
C ALA A 297 18.58 4.13 17.10
N PRO A 298 18.26 3.84 18.38
CA PRO A 298 19.29 3.46 19.37
C PRO A 298 20.09 2.20 19.00
N ARG A 299 19.44 1.20 18.38
CA ARG A 299 20.12 -0.04 17.94
C ARG A 299 21.11 0.25 16.81
N VAL A 300 20.69 1.02 15.80
CA VAL A 300 21.56 1.47 14.71
C VAL A 300 22.74 2.29 15.23
N LEU A 301 22.50 3.21 16.18
CA LEU A 301 23.58 3.97 16.81
C LEU A 301 24.62 3.05 17.46
N ASN A 302 24.18 2.00 18.15
CA ASN A 302 25.09 1.04 18.78
C ASN A 302 25.85 0.21 17.73
N LEU A 303 25.20 -0.22 16.64
CA LEU A 303 25.87 -0.90 15.52
C LEU A 303 26.97 -0.02 14.91
N VAL A 304 26.67 1.25 14.67
CA VAL A 304 27.61 2.23 14.11
C VAL A 304 28.78 2.54 15.05
N LYS A 305 28.56 2.60 16.38
CA LYS A 305 29.64 2.80 17.36
C LYS A 305 30.63 1.64 17.41
N ASN A 306 30.17 0.43 17.10
CA ASN A 306 30.97 -0.79 17.12
C ASN A 306 31.47 -1.21 15.73
N ASP A 307 31.32 -0.33 14.73
CA ASP A 307 31.69 -0.60 13.33
C ASP A 307 31.07 -1.90 12.78
N PHE A 308 29.85 -2.21 13.22
CA PHE A 308 29.16 -3.47 12.94
C PHE A 308 27.94 -3.24 12.05
N PHE A 309 28.20 -2.84 10.82
CA PHE A 309 27.18 -2.62 9.79
C PHE A 309 27.69 -3.08 8.42
N VAL A 310 26.77 -3.39 7.51
CA VAL A 310 27.14 -3.75 6.13
C VAL A 310 27.60 -2.51 5.35
N SER A 311 28.64 -2.65 4.53
CA SER A 311 29.09 -1.58 3.64
C SER A 311 28.05 -1.28 2.55
N ALA A 312 28.03 -0.06 2.01
CA ALA A 312 27.17 0.27 0.86
C ALA A 312 27.50 -0.60 -0.37
N SER A 313 28.78 -0.90 -0.59
CA SER A 313 29.23 -1.77 -1.69
C SER A 313 28.67 -3.19 -1.57
N ASP A 314 28.66 -3.78 -0.38
CA ASP A 314 28.07 -5.11 -0.17
C ASP A 314 26.55 -5.08 -0.27
N MET A 315 25.92 -4.05 0.30
CA MET A 315 24.48 -3.82 0.26
C MET A 315 23.95 -3.70 -1.18
N PHE A 316 24.68 -3.01 -2.07
CA PHE A 316 24.31 -2.87 -3.49
C PHE A 316 24.38 -4.20 -4.26
N GLY A 317 25.06 -5.20 -3.74
CA GLY A 317 25.20 -6.51 -4.37
C GLY A 317 24.11 -7.52 -4.04
N TRP A 318 23.25 -7.25 -3.05
CA TRP A 318 22.26 -8.24 -2.59
C TRP A 318 21.24 -8.61 -3.65
N GLN A 319 21.00 -9.91 -3.80
CA GLN A 319 20.09 -10.46 -4.81
C GLN A 319 18.93 -11.25 -4.18
N ALA A 320 19.17 -11.90 -3.05
CA ALA A 320 18.20 -12.78 -2.40
C ALA A 320 17.74 -12.23 -1.04
N SER A 321 16.50 -12.55 -0.67
CA SER A 321 15.85 -12.02 0.54
C SER A 321 16.35 -12.68 1.82
N ASP A 322 16.77 -13.94 1.74
CA ASP A 322 17.35 -14.71 2.85
C ASP A 322 18.77 -14.27 3.25
N GLU A 323 19.38 -13.36 2.48
CA GLU A 323 20.66 -12.73 2.81
C GLU A 323 20.53 -11.65 3.91
N LEU A 324 19.32 -11.14 4.17
CA LEU A 324 19.10 -10.04 5.11
C LEU A 324 18.76 -10.54 6.52
N LYS A 325 19.57 -10.11 7.50
CA LYS A 325 19.25 -10.29 8.92
C LYS A 325 18.48 -9.08 9.44
N LEU A 326 17.85 -9.20 10.61
CA LEU A 326 17.18 -8.07 11.28
C LEU A 326 18.08 -6.83 11.39
N ARG A 327 19.36 -7.02 11.70
CA ARG A 327 20.36 -5.95 11.71
C ARG A 327 20.40 -5.21 10.37
N ASP A 328 20.44 -5.95 9.28
CA ASP A 328 20.61 -5.42 7.93
C ASP A 328 19.37 -4.61 7.53
N HIS A 329 18.16 -5.05 7.91
CA HIS A 329 16.93 -4.26 7.78
C HIS A 329 17.00 -2.90 8.50
N MET A 330 17.52 -2.86 9.74
CA MET A 330 17.70 -1.59 10.46
C MET A 330 18.71 -0.66 9.77
N ILE A 331 19.79 -1.24 9.23
CA ILE A 331 20.83 -0.48 8.54
C ILE A 331 20.31 0.08 7.21
N VAL A 332 19.61 -0.70 6.38
CA VAL A 332 19.07 -0.19 5.11
C VAL A 332 18.02 0.88 5.32
N TRP A 333 17.15 0.74 6.31
CA TRP A 333 16.20 1.79 6.69
C TRP A 333 16.92 3.08 7.00
N SER A 334 17.93 3.02 7.89
CA SER A 334 18.70 4.19 8.30
C SER A 334 19.50 4.83 7.16
N LYS A 335 20.10 4.01 6.28
CA LYS A 335 20.86 4.51 5.12
C LYS A 335 19.95 5.17 4.09
N LEU A 336 18.77 4.60 3.86
CA LEU A 336 17.80 5.19 2.96
C LEU A 336 17.24 6.51 3.50
N GLU A 337 16.92 6.59 4.80
CA GLU A 337 16.50 7.87 5.41
C GLU A 337 17.59 8.94 5.20
N TYR A 338 18.85 8.62 5.45
CA TYR A 338 19.94 9.56 5.20
C TYR A 338 20.06 9.98 3.73
N LEU A 339 19.95 9.03 2.80
CA LEU A 339 20.01 9.32 1.37
C LEU A 339 18.87 10.24 0.91
N LEU A 340 17.65 10.01 1.38
CA LEU A 340 16.47 10.76 0.94
C LEU A 340 16.31 12.09 1.68
N ASP A 341 16.65 12.15 2.97
CA ASP A 341 16.33 13.30 3.83
C ASP A 341 17.50 14.29 3.97
N GLU A 342 18.75 13.85 3.74
CA GLU A 342 19.94 14.63 4.12
C GLU A 342 20.96 14.80 2.98
N CYS A 343 21.08 13.81 2.09
CA CYS A 343 21.97 13.93 0.93
C CYS A 343 21.40 14.95 -0.06
N LYS A 344 22.26 15.87 -0.52
CA LYS A 344 21.94 16.75 -1.63
C LYS A 344 22.20 16.00 -2.93
N GLY A 345 21.21 15.93 -3.79
CA GLY A 345 21.36 15.24 -5.06
C GLY A 345 20.07 15.20 -5.86
N ASN A 346 20.09 14.45 -6.96
CA ASN A 346 18.94 14.23 -7.82
C ASN A 346 18.34 12.84 -7.57
N ARG A 347 17.30 12.78 -6.73
CA ARG A 347 16.67 11.54 -6.29
C ARG A 347 15.94 10.82 -7.45
N ALA A 348 15.28 11.57 -8.33
CA ALA A 348 14.62 11.03 -9.53
C ALA A 348 15.63 10.38 -10.48
N ALA A 349 16.75 11.06 -10.76
CA ALA A 349 17.79 10.54 -11.64
C ALA A 349 18.49 9.32 -11.04
N PHE A 350 18.71 9.30 -9.72
CA PHE A 350 19.20 8.12 -9.02
C PHE A 350 18.24 6.93 -9.16
N LEU A 351 16.94 7.14 -8.88
CA LEU A 351 15.93 6.09 -9.02
C LEU A 351 15.90 5.54 -10.45
N ASN A 352 15.92 6.43 -11.44
CA ASN A 352 16.02 6.06 -12.86
C ASN A 352 17.27 5.22 -13.12
N ALA A 353 18.44 5.63 -12.66
CA ALA A 353 19.69 4.91 -12.94
C ALA A 353 19.74 3.51 -12.30
N VAL A 354 19.09 3.31 -11.15
CA VAL A 354 19.13 2.02 -10.43
C VAL A 354 17.95 1.09 -10.74
N CYS A 355 16.85 1.62 -11.30
CA CYS A 355 15.66 0.83 -11.66
C CYS A 355 15.43 0.73 -13.18
N ALA A 356 15.79 1.73 -13.97
CA ALA A 356 15.65 1.68 -15.42
C ALA A 356 16.86 0.97 -16.04
N GLY A 357 16.70 -0.31 -16.40
CA GLY A 357 17.80 -1.07 -16.98
C GLY A 357 17.48 -2.53 -17.21
N GLN A 358 18.53 -3.31 -17.51
CA GLN A 358 18.45 -4.76 -17.62
C GLN A 358 18.72 -5.42 -16.27
N GLN A 359 18.24 -6.66 -16.07
CA GLN A 359 18.60 -7.47 -14.91
C GLN A 359 20.11 -7.60 -14.83
N GLN A 360 20.66 -7.31 -13.66
CA GLN A 360 22.09 -7.38 -13.41
C GLN A 360 22.37 -8.52 -12.45
N ASP A 361 23.54 -9.14 -12.59
CA ASP A 361 24.11 -9.95 -11.53
C ASP A 361 24.56 -9.06 -10.36
N ALA A 362 25.04 -9.67 -9.28
CA ALA A 362 25.49 -8.93 -8.11
C ALA A 362 26.60 -7.92 -8.45
N ALA A 363 27.52 -8.25 -9.35
CA ALA A 363 28.64 -7.38 -9.71
C ALA A 363 28.19 -6.17 -10.54
N GLY A 364 27.32 -6.39 -11.52
CA GLY A 364 26.68 -5.35 -12.31
C GLY A 364 25.86 -4.42 -11.43
N SER A 365 25.04 -5.00 -10.54
CA SER A 365 24.20 -4.27 -9.58
C SER A 365 25.03 -3.34 -8.70
N ARG A 366 26.16 -3.82 -8.13
CA ARG A 366 27.09 -2.99 -7.35
C ARG A 366 27.63 -1.83 -8.17
N LYS A 367 28.09 -2.11 -9.40
CA LYS A 367 28.69 -1.10 -10.27
C LYS A 367 27.69 -0.02 -10.62
N THR A 368 26.49 -0.38 -11.08
CA THR A 368 25.45 0.56 -11.49
C THR A 368 25.04 1.47 -10.33
N GLN A 369 24.80 0.90 -9.15
CA GLN A 369 24.38 1.67 -7.99
C GLN A 369 25.49 2.58 -7.46
N ALA A 370 26.75 2.14 -7.47
CA ALA A 370 27.88 3.00 -7.12
C ALA A 370 28.05 4.16 -8.11
N GLN A 371 27.88 3.89 -9.41
CA GLN A 371 27.91 4.92 -10.45
C GLN A 371 26.77 5.92 -10.31
N ALA A 372 25.55 5.44 -10.04
CA ALA A 372 24.38 6.28 -9.81
C ALA A 372 24.56 7.18 -8.57
N LEU A 373 25.10 6.61 -7.48
CA LEU A 373 25.37 7.37 -6.26
C LEU A 373 26.38 8.50 -6.50
N GLN A 374 27.48 8.20 -7.21
CA GLN A 374 28.47 9.23 -7.58
C GLN A 374 27.85 10.28 -8.50
N ALA A 375 27.13 9.86 -9.54
CA ALA A 375 26.60 10.76 -10.56
C ALA A 375 25.51 11.71 -10.03
N HIS A 376 24.72 11.25 -9.05
CA HIS A 376 23.53 11.97 -8.62
C HIS A 376 23.61 12.54 -7.20
N PHE A 377 24.57 12.10 -6.40
CA PHE A 377 24.80 12.61 -5.04
C PHE A 377 26.25 13.04 -4.77
N ASP A 378 27.15 12.88 -5.74
CA ASP A 378 28.58 13.17 -5.60
C ASP A 378 29.23 12.41 -4.42
N LEU A 379 28.84 11.13 -4.27
CA LEU A 379 29.34 10.26 -3.21
C LEU A 379 29.80 8.92 -3.77
N ALA A 380 31.04 8.53 -3.47
CA ALA A 380 31.47 7.15 -3.57
C ALA A 380 30.83 6.30 -2.45
N PRO A 381 30.68 4.97 -2.62
CA PRO A 381 30.07 4.11 -1.60
C PRO A 381 30.69 4.23 -0.21
N THR A 382 32.02 4.36 -0.12
CA THR A 382 32.74 4.53 1.16
C THR A 382 32.47 5.90 1.78
N GLU A 383 32.39 6.96 0.98
CA GLU A 383 32.08 8.31 1.46
C GLU A 383 30.65 8.39 1.97
N PHE A 384 29.72 7.70 1.31
CA PHE A 384 28.35 7.56 1.77
C PHE A 384 28.27 6.85 3.13
N ASP A 385 28.97 5.73 3.32
CA ASP A 385 29.02 5.03 4.61
C ASP A 385 29.60 5.91 5.73
N GLU A 386 30.67 6.65 5.44
CA GLU A 386 31.27 7.58 6.40
C GLU A 386 30.33 8.73 6.77
N ALA A 387 29.69 9.34 5.78
CA ALA A 387 28.79 10.47 5.96
C ALA A 387 27.52 10.05 6.72
N TRP A 388 26.94 8.91 6.34
CA TRP A 388 25.83 8.28 7.06
C TRP A 388 26.18 7.95 8.51
N SER A 389 27.34 7.32 8.76
CA SER A 389 27.81 6.97 10.11
C SER A 389 27.96 8.21 11.00
N LYS A 390 28.52 9.30 10.45
CA LYS A 390 28.60 10.61 11.13
C LYS A 390 27.20 11.17 11.42
N TRP A 391 26.27 11.09 10.47
CA TRP A 391 24.89 11.52 10.65
C TRP A 391 24.18 10.72 11.75
N VAL A 392 24.26 9.39 11.74
CA VAL A 392 23.69 8.51 12.80
C VAL A 392 24.20 8.93 14.18
N LYS A 393 25.52 9.10 14.35
CA LYS A 393 26.13 9.50 15.62
C LYS A 393 25.63 10.88 16.11
N LYS A 394 25.27 11.78 15.19
CA LYS A 394 24.75 13.12 15.48
C LYS A 394 23.25 13.11 15.78
N VAL A 395 22.45 12.42 14.97
CA VAL A 395 20.98 12.49 14.99
C VAL A 395 20.39 11.48 15.96
N TYR A 396 20.82 10.22 15.91
CA TYR A 396 20.24 9.18 16.76
C TYR A 396 20.70 9.27 18.21
N LYS A 397 21.77 10.01 18.51
CA LYS A 397 22.13 10.35 19.90
C LYS A 397 21.09 11.26 20.57
N LYS A 398 20.30 11.99 19.79
CA LYS A 398 19.29 12.95 20.28
C LYS A 398 17.87 12.39 20.27
N ARG A 399 17.64 11.26 19.59
CA ARG A 399 16.33 10.63 19.43
C ARG A 399 16.05 9.64 20.56
#